data_AF-F0Z7M6-F1
#
_entry.id   AF-F0Z7M6-F1
#
_cell.length_a   1.000
_cell.length_b   1.000
_cell.length_c   1.000
_cell.angle_alpha   90.00
_cell.angle_beta   90.00
_cell.angle_gamma   90.00
#
_symmetry.space_group_name_H-M   'P 1'
#
loop_
_entity.id
_entity.type
_entity.pdbx_description
1 polymer ?
#
loop_
_entity_poly.entity_id
_entity_poly.type
_entity_poly.pdbx_seq_one_letter_code
_entity_poly.pdbx_strand_id
1 'polypeptide(L)'
;MKLIFSIVLLLVAIFTIANADTLIFDTTQAQACTTLLNPCFFDDPDNWGGKNVTPGDSFIIDLSSLSYSDINSSIVYFKTRSALVTGTFGSFIANTSSTVSPSIFFANTKSLIFTTMSVTNGALRFENVGGSQANNNIEITQSWIIKNTSVVGLDTNLVSEGISVDPLSSFSFSSQSSVQINGISTFFVQPQFLDSNLAVSDAVDGYVVFHQGILCDNTVILGKSTLYGKSNFETLIINEIADLSNATVFVDDFISFSTNNSQIVLSGNSTIQISGTQQVNLKNVVLNDQSKLTILNANCNIGALTGTGGIISYEIDPLSTTELSNNHLTSVNGLNIYVHLSGSVSLFVQDSIIESIIEIPAPKSNPTKLLTFEGANMVGAITTSNTQVTVADDAKLILWDIGTGIYNNYLNVMGELILNQVSITLSDQFYIYVADTLGSLVVNGSNVFGSVKLDAGQISTYGASEITKNLIVNGGGVVSFNTDSGTLTTGTLTLLGTLYIDNHIQPDETAQLYVNGNVSLQENATLLVDFLNLPNRGQNYNLVGYSGSCEGSFAFVTLWYDGELYNTIKSGVELTNGGISLVFEPSVKPSKRVPGWGVFLIIVSILAVVAGVFYAFYRYKKREGYLPLN
;
A
#
# COMPACT_ATOMS: atom_id res chain seq x y z
N MET A 1 -20.01 -15.95 82.51
CA MET A 1 -18.54 -16.14 82.54
C MET A 1 -18.04 -17.16 81.52
N LYS A 2 -18.55 -18.41 81.47
CA LYS A 2 -18.09 -19.41 80.48
C LYS A 2 -18.24 -18.99 79.01
N LEU A 3 -19.33 -18.30 78.65
CA LEU A 3 -19.57 -17.81 77.28
C LEU A 3 -18.54 -16.74 76.85
N ILE A 4 -18.19 -15.82 77.74
CA ILE A 4 -17.19 -14.77 77.49
C ILE A 4 -15.80 -15.37 77.37
N PHE A 5 -15.47 -16.36 78.22
CA PHE A 5 -14.20 -17.06 78.14
C PHE A 5 -14.06 -17.86 76.84
N SER A 6 -15.14 -18.50 76.36
CA SER A 6 -15.15 -19.21 75.07
C SER A 6 -15.08 -18.26 73.87
N ILE A 7 -15.71 -17.08 73.93
CA ILE A 7 -15.62 -16.05 72.88
C ILE A 7 -14.22 -15.42 72.84
N VAL A 8 -13.59 -15.18 74.01
CA VAL A 8 -12.21 -14.70 74.09
C VAL A 8 -11.22 -15.76 73.64
N LEU A 9 -11.43 -17.05 73.96
CA LEU A 9 -10.58 -18.13 73.44
C LEU A 9 -10.75 -18.32 71.94
N LEU A 10 -11.96 -18.14 71.40
CA LEU A 10 -12.24 -18.16 69.97
C LEU A 10 -11.63 -16.95 69.27
N LEU A 11 -11.71 -15.75 69.86
CA LEU A 11 -11.07 -14.53 69.35
C LEU A 11 -9.55 -14.62 69.43
N VAL A 12 -8.98 -15.19 70.49
CA VAL A 12 -7.53 -15.43 70.62
C VAL A 12 -7.08 -16.51 69.64
N ALA A 13 -7.87 -17.56 69.42
CA ALA A 13 -7.60 -18.57 68.39
C ALA A 13 -7.68 -18.01 66.96
N ILE A 14 -8.60 -17.08 66.71
CA ILE A 14 -8.71 -16.33 65.44
C ILE A 14 -7.54 -15.32 65.30
N PHE A 15 -7.09 -14.69 66.39
CA PHE A 15 -5.93 -13.79 66.40
C PHE A 15 -4.59 -14.52 66.27
N THR A 16 -4.46 -15.76 66.76
CA THR A 16 -3.23 -16.57 66.60
C THR A 16 -3.05 -17.13 65.17
N ILE A 17 -4.04 -16.97 64.28
CA ILE A 17 -3.91 -17.26 62.85
C ILE A 17 -3.35 -16.05 62.08
N ALA A 18 -3.05 -14.93 62.75
CA ALA A 18 -2.71 -13.65 62.10
C ALA A 18 -1.25 -13.18 62.28
N ASN A 19 -0.29 -14.05 62.61
CA ASN A 19 1.14 -13.72 62.50
C ASN A 19 1.79 -14.63 61.46
N ALA A 20 1.82 -14.20 60.20
CA ALA A 20 2.72 -14.78 59.22
C ALA A 20 4.16 -14.52 59.67
N ASP A 21 4.92 -15.56 60.01
CA ASP A 21 6.32 -15.39 60.35
C ASP A 21 7.12 -15.17 59.07
N THR A 22 8.14 -14.30 59.13
CA THR A 22 9.16 -14.21 58.08
C THR A 22 10.33 -15.12 58.46
N LEU A 23 10.54 -16.18 57.68
CA LEU A 23 11.60 -17.16 57.88
C LEU A 23 12.81 -16.82 56.99
N ILE A 24 14.01 -16.89 57.54
CA ILE A 24 15.26 -16.62 56.81
C ILE A 24 15.99 -17.93 56.61
N PHE A 25 16.37 -18.25 55.37
CA PHE A 25 17.16 -19.43 55.04
C PHE A 25 18.56 -19.35 55.64
N ASP A 26 19.01 -20.42 56.30
CA ASP A 26 20.37 -20.53 56.82
C ASP A 26 21.35 -20.79 55.66
N THR A 27 22.07 -19.74 55.27
CA THR A 27 23.01 -19.76 54.13
C THR A 27 24.18 -20.72 54.32
N THR A 28 24.48 -21.14 55.56
CA THR A 28 25.50 -22.17 55.81
C THR A 28 25.08 -23.54 55.25
N GLN A 29 23.78 -23.78 55.09
CA GLN A 29 23.24 -25.00 54.47
C GLN A 29 23.31 -24.99 52.93
N ALA A 30 23.54 -23.82 52.31
CA ALA A 30 23.57 -23.68 50.84
C ALA A 30 24.61 -24.59 50.18
N GLN A 31 25.75 -24.85 50.85
CA GLN A 31 26.82 -25.75 50.36
C GLN A 31 26.38 -27.21 50.25
N ALA A 32 25.46 -27.65 51.10
CA ALA A 32 24.95 -29.01 51.07
C ALA A 32 23.91 -29.18 49.96
N CYS A 33 23.17 -28.13 49.62
CA CYS A 33 21.99 -28.17 48.76
C CYS A 33 22.26 -27.95 47.27
N THR A 34 23.34 -28.55 46.76
CA THR A 34 23.92 -28.23 45.44
C THR A 34 23.54 -29.20 44.33
N THR A 35 22.78 -30.26 44.64
CA THR A 35 22.35 -31.26 43.65
C THR A 35 20.92 -31.73 43.87
N LEU A 36 20.30 -32.30 42.84
CA LEU A 36 18.95 -32.87 42.91
C LEU A 36 18.85 -34.07 43.88
N LEU A 37 19.96 -34.77 44.13
CA LEU A 37 20.05 -35.90 45.07
C LEU A 37 20.22 -35.44 46.53
N ASN A 38 20.68 -34.20 46.74
CA ASN A 38 20.82 -33.61 48.07
C ASN A 38 20.18 -32.20 48.09
N PRO A 39 18.83 -32.09 48.04
CA PRO A 39 18.16 -30.79 48.07
C PRO A 39 17.95 -30.28 49.50
N CYS A 40 17.81 -28.97 49.64
CA CYS A 40 17.26 -28.34 50.83
C CYS A 40 15.75 -28.60 50.89
N PHE A 41 15.25 -28.90 52.08
CA PHE A 41 13.86 -29.22 52.29
C PHE A 41 13.14 -28.12 53.06
N PHE A 42 11.92 -27.79 52.63
CA PHE A 42 11.06 -26.79 53.27
C PHE A 42 10.58 -27.19 54.66
N ASP A 43 10.42 -28.49 54.89
CA ASP A 43 9.96 -29.10 56.14
C ASP A 43 11.11 -29.48 57.07
N ASP A 44 12.34 -29.04 56.77
CA ASP A 44 13.53 -29.29 57.57
C ASP A 44 13.92 -28.00 58.35
N PRO A 45 13.67 -27.95 59.67
CA PRO A 45 13.87 -26.74 60.46
C PRO A 45 15.33 -26.26 60.50
N ASP A 46 16.30 -27.16 60.26
CA ASP A 46 17.72 -26.83 60.22
C ASP A 46 18.04 -25.88 59.03
N ASN A 47 17.21 -25.88 57.98
CA ASN A 47 17.36 -24.96 56.85
C ASN A 47 16.76 -23.56 57.11
N TRP A 48 15.90 -23.40 58.12
CA TRP A 48 15.02 -22.24 58.29
C TRP A 48 15.05 -21.68 59.72
N GLY A 49 16.24 -21.54 60.30
CA GLY A 49 16.43 -20.92 61.61
C GLY A 49 15.69 -21.63 62.76
N GLY A 50 15.47 -22.94 62.64
CA GLY A 50 14.84 -23.78 63.65
C GLY A 50 13.31 -23.89 63.57
N LYS A 51 12.67 -23.43 62.49
CA LYS A 51 11.22 -23.53 62.27
C LYS A 51 10.90 -24.22 60.95
N ASN A 52 9.76 -24.91 60.87
CA ASN A 52 9.26 -25.44 59.59
C ASN A 52 8.56 -24.34 58.81
N VAL A 53 8.70 -24.33 57.48
CA VAL A 53 7.90 -23.44 56.62
C VAL A 53 6.48 -23.98 56.53
N THR A 54 5.49 -23.17 56.91
CA THR A 54 4.06 -23.53 56.86
C THR A 54 3.27 -22.62 55.91
N PRO A 55 2.08 -23.05 55.43
CA PRO A 55 1.21 -22.17 54.66
C PRO A 55 0.88 -20.89 55.44
N GLY A 56 1.03 -19.74 54.80
CA GLY A 56 0.89 -18.39 55.38
C GLY A 56 2.22 -17.71 55.63
N ASP A 57 3.31 -18.46 55.82
CA ASP A 57 4.62 -17.89 56.11
C ASP A 57 5.22 -17.18 54.89
N SER A 58 6.02 -16.17 55.17
CA SER A 58 6.90 -15.52 54.20
C SER A 58 8.31 -16.04 54.41
N PHE A 59 9.10 -16.22 53.36
CA PHE A 59 10.49 -16.65 53.51
C PHE A 59 11.46 -15.95 52.57
N ILE A 60 12.67 -15.70 53.11
CA ILE A 60 13.75 -14.95 52.49
C ILE A 60 14.96 -15.87 52.32
N ILE A 61 15.51 -15.91 51.11
CA ILE A 61 16.75 -16.61 50.78
C ILE A 61 17.79 -15.56 50.39
N ASP A 62 18.65 -15.15 51.32
CA ASP A 62 19.68 -14.15 51.05
C ASP A 62 21.04 -14.82 50.79
N LEU A 63 21.36 -15.06 49.52
CA LEU A 63 22.64 -15.59 49.07
C LEU A 63 23.65 -14.49 48.73
N SER A 64 23.35 -13.21 49.01
CA SER A 64 24.18 -12.08 48.58
C SER A 64 25.55 -12.03 49.26
N SER A 65 25.68 -12.63 50.44
CA SER A 65 26.92 -12.67 51.23
C SER A 65 27.86 -13.82 50.85
N LEU A 66 27.44 -14.74 49.96
CA LEU A 66 28.23 -15.92 49.58
C LEU A 66 29.23 -15.57 48.47
N SER A 67 30.49 -15.99 48.63
CA SER A 67 31.52 -15.83 47.60
C SER A 67 31.59 -17.06 46.68
N TYR A 68 32.21 -16.94 45.50
CA TYR A 68 32.35 -18.05 44.54
C TYR A 68 33.09 -19.27 45.14
N SER A 69 33.98 -19.06 46.10
CA SER A 69 34.63 -20.16 46.83
C SER A 69 33.72 -20.87 47.83
N ASP A 70 32.59 -20.26 48.20
CA ASP A 70 31.66 -20.78 49.22
C ASP A 70 30.50 -21.57 48.61
N ILE A 71 30.33 -21.61 47.28
CA ILE A 71 29.32 -22.46 46.64
C ILE A 71 29.96 -23.18 45.45
N ASN A 72 30.27 -24.47 45.61
CA ASN A 72 30.86 -25.29 44.55
C ASN A 72 29.95 -25.47 43.31
N SER A 73 28.68 -25.06 43.40
CA SER A 73 27.74 -25.06 42.27
C SER A 73 26.98 -23.74 42.20
N SER A 74 26.78 -23.23 40.98
CA SER A 74 25.95 -22.05 40.71
C SER A 74 24.44 -22.27 40.93
N ILE A 75 24.03 -23.28 41.71
CA ILE A 75 22.62 -23.72 41.85
C ILE A 75 22.36 -24.17 43.28
N VAL A 76 21.24 -23.74 43.85
CA VAL A 76 20.69 -24.23 45.13
C VAL A 76 19.35 -24.92 44.86
N TYR A 77 19.24 -26.19 45.28
CA TYR A 77 18.09 -27.05 45.04
C TYR A 77 17.16 -27.07 46.24
N PHE A 78 15.88 -26.79 46.01
CA PHE A 78 14.81 -26.87 47.00
C PHE A 78 13.76 -27.93 46.61
N LYS A 79 13.31 -28.71 47.59
CA LYS A 79 12.31 -29.77 47.42
C LYS A 79 11.40 -29.88 48.64
N THR A 80 10.23 -30.49 48.48
CA THR A 80 9.35 -30.90 49.59
C THR A 80 9.45 -32.42 49.80
N ARG A 81 9.70 -32.93 51.03
CA ARG A 81 9.74 -34.40 51.28
C ARG A 81 8.36 -35.05 51.18
N SER A 82 7.32 -34.29 51.52
CA SER A 82 5.92 -34.72 51.54
C SER A 82 5.14 -34.18 50.35
N ALA A 83 4.20 -34.98 49.82
CA ALA A 83 3.26 -34.59 48.75
C ALA A 83 2.14 -33.62 49.23
N LEU A 84 2.35 -32.92 50.35
CA LEU A 84 1.36 -32.16 51.12
C LEU A 84 1.92 -30.81 51.61
N VAL A 85 2.65 -30.08 50.77
CA VAL A 85 2.67 -28.62 50.91
C VAL A 85 1.81 -28.04 49.81
N THR A 86 0.49 -28.22 49.95
CA THR A 86 -0.50 -27.43 49.23
C THR A 86 -0.80 -26.26 50.15
N GLY A 87 -0.25 -25.08 49.86
CA GLY A 87 -0.38 -23.93 50.75
C GLY A 87 -0.05 -22.62 50.05
N THR A 88 -0.77 -21.56 50.43
CA THR A 88 -0.46 -20.19 50.06
C THR A 88 0.61 -19.66 50.98
N PHE A 89 1.78 -19.34 50.44
CA PHE A 89 2.85 -18.64 51.14
C PHE A 89 2.67 -17.12 50.97
N GLY A 90 3.11 -16.36 51.97
CA GLY A 90 3.11 -14.90 51.94
C GLY A 90 4.04 -14.37 50.85
N SER A 91 5.31 -14.11 51.17
CA SER A 91 6.29 -13.68 50.16
C SER A 91 7.46 -14.64 50.04
N PHE A 92 7.95 -14.82 48.82
CA PHE A 92 9.26 -15.41 48.52
C PHE A 92 10.20 -14.31 48.01
N ILE A 93 11.27 -14.04 48.76
CA ILE A 93 12.28 -13.06 48.37
C ILE A 93 13.63 -13.77 48.31
N ALA A 94 14.33 -13.64 47.19
CA ALA A 94 15.67 -14.14 47.01
C ALA A 94 16.61 -13.02 46.57
N ASN A 95 17.62 -12.76 47.40
CA ASN A 95 18.68 -11.81 47.09
C ASN A 95 19.94 -12.60 46.78
N THR A 96 20.60 -12.29 45.67
CA THR A 96 21.84 -12.97 45.29
C THR A 96 22.92 -11.93 44.97
N SER A 97 24.18 -12.35 44.96
CA SER A 97 25.30 -11.42 44.79
C SER A 97 25.46 -11.05 43.31
N SER A 98 26.01 -9.88 43.03
CA SER A 98 26.32 -9.48 41.64
C SER A 98 27.54 -10.20 41.06
N THR A 99 28.29 -10.93 41.89
CA THR A 99 29.54 -11.63 41.51
C THR A 99 29.34 -13.12 41.27
N VAL A 100 28.27 -13.70 41.81
CA VAL A 100 27.83 -15.08 41.61
C VAL A 100 26.32 -15.02 41.36
N SER A 101 25.84 -15.48 40.20
CA SER A 101 24.40 -15.56 39.89
C SER A 101 23.87 -16.98 40.16
N PRO A 102 23.61 -17.38 41.43
CA PRO A 102 23.08 -18.69 41.72
C PRO A 102 21.67 -18.83 41.14
N SER A 103 21.36 -20.02 40.64
CA SER A 103 20.02 -20.41 40.23
C SER A 103 19.29 -21.05 41.40
N ILE A 104 18.10 -20.55 41.74
CA ILE A 104 17.22 -21.18 42.71
C ILE A 104 16.34 -22.16 41.97
N PHE A 105 16.41 -23.43 42.36
CA PHE A 105 15.76 -24.51 41.65
C PHE A 105 14.72 -25.22 42.52
N PHE A 106 13.47 -25.21 42.09
CA PHE A 106 12.39 -25.98 42.70
C PHE A 106 12.03 -27.18 41.83
N ALA A 107 12.12 -28.39 42.39
CA ALA A 107 11.74 -29.61 41.67
C ALA A 107 10.75 -30.50 42.39
N ASN A 108 9.85 -31.09 41.60
CA ASN A 108 8.90 -32.12 42.05
C ASN A 108 8.05 -31.66 43.24
N THR A 109 7.68 -30.39 43.26
CA THR A 109 6.76 -29.81 44.25
C THR A 109 5.34 -29.84 43.70
N LYS A 110 4.31 -30.02 44.54
CA LYS A 110 2.93 -30.16 44.03
C LYS A 110 2.30 -28.83 43.65
N SER A 111 2.34 -27.83 44.53
CA SER A 111 1.86 -26.49 44.19
C SER A 111 2.55 -25.45 45.04
N LEU A 112 2.89 -24.30 44.45
CA LEU A 112 3.47 -23.16 45.14
C LEU A 112 2.61 -21.94 44.85
N ILE A 113 1.91 -21.42 45.85
CA ILE A 113 1.12 -20.20 45.69
C ILE A 113 1.82 -19.10 46.48
N PHE A 114 2.21 -18.01 45.84
CA PHE A 114 2.88 -16.88 46.47
C PHE A 114 2.03 -15.62 46.36
N THR A 115 1.91 -14.82 47.43
CA THR A 115 1.43 -13.44 47.24
C THR A 115 2.49 -12.61 46.53
N THR A 116 3.76 -12.66 46.93
CA THR A 116 4.84 -11.90 46.26
C THR A 116 6.06 -12.79 45.99
N MET A 117 6.71 -12.58 44.85
CA MET A 117 7.95 -13.25 44.44
C MET A 117 8.96 -12.22 43.95
N SER A 118 10.16 -12.22 44.50
CA SER A 118 11.25 -11.34 44.02
C SER A 118 12.56 -12.11 43.99
N VAL A 119 13.25 -12.13 42.85
CA VAL A 119 14.58 -12.72 42.70
C VAL A 119 15.51 -11.69 42.07
N THR A 120 16.45 -11.17 42.87
CA THR A 120 17.40 -10.14 42.45
C THR A 120 18.79 -10.74 42.20
N ASN A 121 19.38 -10.41 41.05
CA ASN A 121 20.68 -10.88 40.53
C ASN A 121 20.81 -12.39 40.33
N GLY A 122 19.70 -13.14 40.29
CA GLY A 122 19.71 -14.61 40.22
C GLY A 122 18.67 -15.17 39.28
N ALA A 123 18.86 -16.43 38.89
CA ALA A 123 17.91 -17.16 38.04
C ALA A 123 16.94 -17.98 38.90
N LEU A 124 15.69 -18.11 38.45
CA LEU A 124 14.67 -18.96 39.06
C LEU A 124 14.33 -20.10 38.10
N ARG A 125 14.28 -21.34 38.60
CA ARG A 125 13.89 -22.50 37.79
C ARG A 125 12.85 -23.35 38.51
N PHE A 126 11.74 -23.61 37.81
CA PHE A 126 10.71 -24.56 38.20
C PHE A 126 10.77 -25.78 37.28
N GLU A 127 10.79 -26.98 37.87
CA GLU A 127 10.79 -28.24 37.13
C GLU A 127 9.87 -29.28 37.76
N ASN A 128 8.89 -29.78 36.99
CA ASN A 128 7.88 -30.73 37.49
C ASN A 128 7.12 -30.18 38.71
N VAL A 129 6.78 -28.89 38.69
CA VAL A 129 5.94 -28.28 39.74
C VAL A 129 4.48 -28.42 39.32
N GLY A 130 3.66 -29.09 40.13
CA GLY A 130 2.27 -29.43 39.79
C GLY A 130 1.30 -28.24 39.67
N GLY A 131 1.75 -27.03 39.97
CA GLY A 131 1.05 -25.76 39.71
C GLY A 131 1.59 -24.60 40.56
N SER A 132 2.09 -23.55 39.95
CA SER A 132 2.52 -22.32 40.62
C SER A 132 1.48 -21.22 40.40
N GLN A 133 1.06 -20.55 41.47
CA GLN A 133 0.17 -19.38 41.37
C GLN A 133 0.80 -18.15 42.03
N ALA A 134 0.61 -16.97 41.44
CA ALA A 134 0.95 -15.70 42.07
C ALA A 134 -0.27 -14.77 42.09
N ASN A 135 -0.39 -13.96 43.15
CA ASN A 135 -1.54 -13.07 43.37
C ASN A 135 -1.17 -11.58 43.59
N ASN A 136 0.06 -11.16 43.30
CA ASN A 136 0.49 -9.75 43.48
C ASN A 136 1.70 -9.40 42.60
N ASN A 137 2.93 -9.37 43.13
CA ASN A 137 4.09 -8.93 42.35
C ASN A 137 5.07 -10.08 42.14
N ILE A 138 5.54 -10.25 40.90
CA ILE A 138 6.67 -11.11 40.55
C ILE A 138 7.75 -10.25 39.91
N GLU A 139 8.94 -10.23 40.48
CA GLU A 139 10.11 -9.58 39.89
C GLU A 139 11.27 -10.56 39.76
N ILE A 140 11.79 -10.75 38.55
CA ILE A 140 12.92 -11.65 38.28
C ILE A 140 13.94 -10.92 37.42
N THR A 141 15.05 -10.50 38.02
CA THR A 141 16.00 -9.60 37.35
C THR A 141 17.03 -10.31 36.47
N GLN A 142 16.90 -11.61 36.21
CA GLN A 142 17.76 -12.33 35.25
C GLN A 142 16.99 -13.32 34.38
N SER A 143 16.73 -14.54 34.84
CA SER A 143 16.03 -15.55 34.03
C SER A 143 15.09 -16.42 34.83
N TRP A 144 13.93 -16.70 34.25
CA TRP A 144 12.93 -17.62 34.77
C TRP A 144 12.74 -18.80 33.83
N ILE A 145 13.13 -19.99 34.28
CA ILE A 145 13.03 -21.23 33.50
C ILE A 145 11.89 -22.08 34.04
N ILE A 146 10.93 -22.39 33.19
CA ILE A 146 9.71 -23.15 33.53
C ILE A 146 9.70 -24.43 32.69
N LYS A 147 9.79 -25.58 33.37
CA LYS A 147 9.82 -26.91 32.75
C LYS A 147 8.79 -27.84 33.33
N ASN A 148 7.99 -28.49 32.48
CA ASN A 148 6.89 -29.37 32.87
C ASN A 148 6.09 -28.82 34.08
N THR A 149 5.77 -27.52 34.04
CA THR A 149 5.19 -26.77 35.16
C THR A 149 4.09 -25.85 34.65
N SER A 150 2.99 -25.75 35.39
CA SER A 150 1.95 -24.73 35.14
C SER A 150 2.20 -23.49 35.99
N VAL A 151 2.23 -22.31 35.38
CA VAL A 151 2.31 -21.01 36.06
C VAL A 151 1.04 -20.21 35.76
N VAL A 152 0.39 -19.72 36.81
CA VAL A 152 -0.83 -18.90 36.77
C VAL A 152 -0.64 -17.62 37.58
N GLY A 153 -0.75 -16.44 36.98
CA GLY A 153 -0.84 -15.17 37.69
C GLY A 153 -2.27 -14.64 37.70
N LEU A 154 -2.78 -14.24 38.86
CA LEU A 154 -4.07 -13.54 38.99
C LEU A 154 -3.81 -12.17 39.61
N ASP A 155 -4.36 -11.09 39.05
CA ASP A 155 -4.13 -9.71 39.54
C ASP A 155 -2.63 -9.43 39.78
N THR A 156 -1.78 -9.92 38.88
CA THR A 156 -0.33 -9.98 39.09
C THR A 156 0.43 -9.01 38.19
N ASN A 157 1.37 -8.25 38.77
CA ASN A 157 2.38 -7.53 38.01
C ASN A 157 3.67 -8.34 37.95
N LEU A 158 4.00 -8.85 36.76
CA LEU A 158 5.24 -9.59 36.49
C LEU A 158 6.22 -8.68 35.74
N VAL A 159 7.43 -8.55 36.27
CA VAL A 159 8.57 -7.96 35.57
C VAL A 159 9.68 -9.02 35.51
N SER A 160 10.14 -9.37 34.31
CA SER A 160 11.23 -10.33 34.13
C SER A 160 12.22 -9.91 33.06
N GLU A 161 13.52 -10.04 33.32
CA GLU A 161 14.58 -9.87 32.32
C GLU A 161 14.69 -11.06 31.36
N GLY A 162 14.07 -12.21 31.66
CA GLY A 162 14.09 -13.36 30.76
C GLY A 162 13.18 -14.49 31.20
N ILE A 163 12.46 -15.10 30.28
CA ILE A 163 11.54 -16.20 30.54
C ILE A 163 11.75 -17.30 29.51
N SER A 164 11.91 -18.54 29.95
CA SER A 164 12.00 -19.72 29.09
C SER A 164 10.97 -20.75 29.51
N VAL A 165 9.99 -21.02 28.66
CA VAL A 165 8.89 -21.96 28.94
C VAL A 165 8.94 -23.13 27.96
N ASP A 166 9.11 -24.33 28.48
CA ASP A 166 9.22 -25.55 27.66
C ASP A 166 7.86 -26.01 27.07
N PRO A 167 7.85 -26.92 26.09
CA PRO A 167 6.61 -27.34 25.41
C PRO A 167 5.60 -28.09 26.30
N LEU A 168 5.99 -28.55 27.49
CA LEU A 168 5.16 -29.32 28.42
C LEU A 168 4.60 -28.46 29.57
N SER A 169 4.96 -27.18 29.60
CA SER A 169 4.54 -26.23 30.62
C SER A 169 3.32 -25.43 30.18
N SER A 170 2.70 -24.70 31.10
CA SER A 170 1.70 -23.67 30.77
C SER A 170 2.04 -22.36 31.47
N PHE A 171 1.71 -21.25 30.81
CA PHE A 171 1.99 -19.91 31.31
C PHE A 171 0.77 -19.02 31.05
N SER A 172 0.08 -18.65 32.12
CA SER A 172 -1.17 -17.89 32.05
C SER A 172 -1.19 -16.78 33.08
N PHE A 173 -1.61 -15.59 32.67
CA PHE A 173 -1.85 -14.44 33.53
C PHE A 173 -3.25 -13.91 33.23
N SER A 174 -4.02 -13.60 34.27
CA SER A 174 -5.37 -13.07 34.09
C SER A 174 -5.77 -12.04 35.14
N SER A 175 -6.98 -11.50 35.00
CA SER A 175 -7.58 -10.54 35.95
C SER A 175 -6.74 -9.27 36.07
N GLN A 176 -6.67 -8.46 35.01
CA GLN A 176 -5.94 -7.18 35.02
C GLN A 176 -4.44 -7.31 35.37
N SER A 177 -3.85 -8.48 35.10
CA SER A 177 -2.41 -8.68 35.26
C SER A 177 -1.64 -7.82 34.26
N SER A 178 -0.42 -7.44 34.63
CA SER A 178 0.52 -6.73 33.77
C SER A 178 1.80 -7.53 33.67
N VAL A 179 2.20 -7.92 32.47
CA VAL A 179 3.42 -8.70 32.24
C VAL A 179 4.41 -7.89 31.42
N GLN A 180 5.57 -7.59 32.00
CA GLN A 180 6.67 -6.89 31.36
C GLN A 180 7.88 -7.82 31.19
N ILE A 181 8.35 -7.96 29.97
CA ILE A 181 9.52 -8.77 29.60
C ILE A 181 10.63 -7.83 29.09
N ASN A 182 11.73 -7.76 29.82
CA ASN A 182 12.81 -6.81 29.57
C ASN A 182 14.02 -7.38 28.82
N GLY A 183 14.09 -8.70 28.61
CA GLY A 183 15.23 -9.29 27.90
C GLY A 183 14.89 -10.57 27.16
N ILE A 184 15.85 -11.48 27.04
CA ILE A 184 15.77 -12.61 26.12
C ILE A 184 14.79 -13.65 26.66
N SER A 185 13.73 -13.93 25.90
CA SER A 185 12.70 -14.87 26.29
C SER A 185 12.26 -15.80 25.16
N THR A 186 11.82 -17.01 25.52
CA THR A 186 11.32 -18.01 24.58
C THR A 186 10.15 -18.78 25.18
N PHE A 187 9.09 -18.90 24.41
CA PHE A 187 7.88 -19.64 24.78
C PHE A 187 7.63 -20.71 23.73
N PHE A 188 7.81 -21.98 24.13
CA PHE A 188 7.47 -23.12 23.26
C PHE A 188 5.99 -23.50 23.32
N VAL A 189 5.24 -22.92 24.26
CA VAL A 189 3.78 -22.99 24.37
C VAL A 189 3.14 -21.66 23.96
N GLN A 190 1.83 -21.63 23.82
CA GLN A 190 1.06 -20.40 23.62
C GLN A 190 0.75 -19.79 25.00
N PRO A 191 1.48 -18.74 25.46
CA PRO A 191 1.13 -18.05 26.70
C PRO A 191 -0.23 -17.36 26.60
N GLN A 192 -0.93 -17.27 27.73
CA GLN A 192 -2.27 -16.70 27.82
C GLN A 192 -2.26 -15.47 28.74
N PHE A 193 -2.77 -14.35 28.25
CA PHE A 193 -2.92 -13.09 28.97
C PHE A 193 -4.37 -12.64 28.84
N LEU A 194 -5.25 -13.12 29.72
CA LEU A 194 -6.70 -12.89 29.64
C LEU A 194 -7.09 -11.72 30.54
N ASP A 195 -7.85 -10.75 30.04
CA ASP A 195 -8.08 -9.44 30.63
C ASP A 195 -6.78 -8.77 31.12
N SER A 196 -5.64 -8.98 30.44
CA SER A 196 -4.30 -8.63 30.94
C SER A 196 -3.42 -8.02 29.87
N ASN A 197 -2.47 -7.18 30.27
CA ASN A 197 -1.56 -6.51 29.35
C ASN A 197 -0.22 -7.25 29.26
N LEU A 198 0.35 -7.30 28.06
CA LEU A 198 1.71 -7.76 27.81
C LEU A 198 2.55 -6.63 27.23
N ALA A 199 3.73 -6.40 27.79
CA ALA A 199 4.72 -5.48 27.25
C ALA A 199 6.09 -6.18 27.12
N VAL A 200 6.61 -6.21 25.90
CA VAL A 200 7.99 -6.60 25.62
C VAL A 200 8.79 -5.30 25.41
N SER A 201 9.78 -5.06 26.26
CA SER A 201 10.56 -3.83 26.25
C SER A 201 11.49 -3.71 25.04
N ASP A 202 12.01 -2.50 24.82
CA ASP A 202 12.99 -2.12 23.79
C ASP A 202 14.45 -2.27 24.25
N ALA A 203 14.74 -3.18 25.19
CA ALA A 203 16.11 -3.36 25.68
C ALA A 203 17.06 -3.69 24.52
N VAL A 204 18.27 -3.12 24.57
CA VAL A 204 19.28 -3.12 23.49
C VAL A 204 19.61 -4.53 22.95
N ASP A 205 19.50 -5.56 23.80
CA ASP A 205 19.71 -6.98 23.44
C ASP A 205 18.47 -7.86 23.70
N GLY A 206 17.32 -7.24 24.02
CA GLY A 206 16.07 -7.93 24.27
C GLY A 206 15.52 -8.55 22.99
N TYR A 207 15.10 -9.81 23.07
CA TYR A 207 14.43 -10.48 21.96
C TYR A 207 13.54 -11.61 22.48
N VAL A 208 12.29 -11.66 22.02
CA VAL A 208 11.31 -12.65 22.48
C VAL A 208 10.80 -13.51 21.34
N VAL A 209 10.79 -14.83 21.54
CA VAL A 209 10.25 -15.79 20.57
C VAL A 209 9.01 -16.49 21.12
N PHE A 210 7.92 -16.43 20.37
CA PHE A 210 6.68 -17.14 20.66
C PHE A 210 6.42 -18.21 19.59
N HIS A 211 6.72 -19.48 19.90
CA HIS A 211 6.65 -20.57 18.92
C HIS A 211 5.21 -20.99 18.55
N GLN A 212 4.22 -20.68 19.39
CA GLN A 212 2.80 -20.99 19.14
C GLN A 212 1.90 -19.75 19.15
N GLY A 213 2.51 -18.56 19.16
CA GLY A 213 1.80 -17.28 19.22
C GLY A 213 1.44 -16.87 20.64
N ILE A 214 0.54 -15.90 20.78
CA ILE A 214 0.11 -15.32 22.05
C ILE A 214 -1.41 -15.26 22.07
N LEU A 215 -2.04 -15.71 23.14
CA LEU A 215 -3.44 -15.41 23.38
C LEU A 215 -3.55 -14.22 24.34
N CYS A 216 -3.87 -13.04 23.83
CA CYS A 216 -4.12 -11.86 24.64
C CYS A 216 -5.39 -11.16 24.17
N ASP A 217 -6.37 -10.95 25.04
CA ASP A 217 -7.64 -10.31 24.70
C ASP A 217 -7.66 -8.79 25.00
N ASN A 218 -6.49 -8.20 25.29
CA ASN A 218 -6.35 -6.78 25.58
C ASN A 218 -5.13 -6.19 24.83
N THR A 219 -4.29 -5.40 25.50
CA THR A 219 -3.17 -4.65 24.89
C THR A 219 -1.89 -5.46 24.90
N VAL A 220 -1.26 -5.57 23.73
CA VAL A 220 0.08 -6.13 23.56
C VAL A 220 1.02 -5.08 22.99
N ILE A 221 2.14 -4.85 23.68
CA ILE A 221 3.25 -4.03 23.24
C ILE A 221 4.41 -4.95 22.87
N LEU A 222 4.79 -4.96 21.59
CA LEU A 222 5.90 -5.76 21.09
C LEU A 222 7.12 -4.89 20.81
N GLY A 223 8.16 -5.04 21.63
CA GLY A 223 9.55 -4.75 21.23
C GLY A 223 10.04 -5.76 20.19
N LYS A 224 11.36 -5.96 20.12
CA LYS A 224 11.95 -6.94 19.20
C LYS A 224 11.45 -8.35 19.46
N SER A 225 10.58 -8.87 18.59
CA SER A 225 9.88 -10.14 18.82
C SER A 225 9.72 -10.93 17.53
N THR A 226 9.71 -12.26 17.63
CA THR A 226 9.25 -13.15 16.56
C THR A 226 8.07 -13.98 17.02
N LEU A 227 7.01 -13.93 16.23
CA LEU A 227 5.78 -14.67 16.42
C LEU A 227 5.68 -15.76 15.36
N TYR A 228 5.34 -16.95 15.81
CA TYR A 228 4.88 -18.08 15.00
C TYR A 228 3.45 -18.43 15.43
N GLY A 229 2.77 -19.33 14.71
CA GLY A 229 1.49 -19.86 15.16
C GLY A 229 0.36 -18.82 15.19
N LYS A 230 -0.59 -18.92 16.12
CA LYS A 230 -1.79 -18.08 16.13
C LYS A 230 -1.75 -17.09 17.28
N SER A 231 -2.02 -15.81 16.99
CA SER A 231 -2.21 -14.79 18.03
C SER A 231 -3.48 -13.98 17.81
N ASN A 232 -4.14 -13.62 18.90
CA ASN A 232 -5.26 -12.68 18.90
C ASN A 232 -4.90 -11.54 19.85
N PHE A 233 -5.25 -10.31 19.48
CA PHE A 233 -5.03 -9.08 20.23
C PHE A 233 -6.25 -8.16 20.09
N GLU A 234 -6.63 -7.45 21.15
CA GLU A 234 -7.54 -6.31 20.98
C GLU A 234 -6.76 -5.12 20.41
N THR A 235 -5.62 -4.81 21.03
CA THR A 235 -4.73 -3.72 20.64
C THR A 235 -3.30 -4.21 20.46
N LEU A 236 -2.64 -3.79 19.37
CA LEU A 236 -1.24 -4.10 19.11
C LEU A 236 -0.40 -2.82 18.95
N ILE A 237 0.62 -2.67 19.79
CA ILE A 237 1.58 -1.57 19.73
C ILE A 237 2.95 -2.14 19.35
N ILE A 238 3.52 -1.66 18.26
CA ILE A 238 4.85 -2.07 17.80
C ILE A 238 5.87 -1.04 18.28
N ASN A 239 6.73 -1.46 19.21
CA ASN A 239 7.79 -0.63 19.73
C ASN A 239 9.02 -0.60 18.83
N GLU A 240 9.44 -1.76 18.35
CA GLU A 240 10.62 -1.91 17.49
C GLU A 240 10.28 -2.82 16.30
N ILE A 241 10.78 -4.05 16.23
CA ILE A 241 10.52 -4.96 15.12
C ILE A 241 9.67 -6.14 15.59
N ALA A 242 8.52 -6.34 14.97
CA ALA A 242 7.72 -7.56 15.11
C ALA A 242 7.82 -8.40 13.83
N ASP A 243 8.52 -9.53 13.91
CA ASP A 243 8.63 -10.52 12.84
C ASP A 243 7.53 -11.57 12.98
N LEU A 244 6.61 -11.59 12.03
CA LEU A 244 5.57 -12.59 11.87
C LEU A 244 6.06 -13.62 10.84
N SER A 245 6.51 -14.77 11.34
CA SER A 245 7.07 -15.85 10.52
C SER A 245 6.16 -17.06 10.55
N ASN A 246 5.47 -17.36 9.44
CA ASN A 246 4.39 -18.36 9.39
C ASN A 246 3.37 -18.22 10.54
N ALA A 247 3.01 -16.97 10.87
CA ALA A 247 2.09 -16.63 11.94
C ALA A 247 0.74 -16.16 11.40
N THR A 248 -0.33 -16.39 12.15
CA THR A 248 -1.66 -15.80 11.91
C THR A 248 -2.01 -14.91 13.09
N VAL A 249 -2.07 -13.60 12.85
CA VAL A 249 -2.34 -12.59 13.87
C VAL A 249 -3.67 -11.92 13.59
N PHE A 250 -4.54 -11.85 14.59
CA PHE A 250 -5.80 -11.11 14.55
C PHE A 250 -5.71 -9.92 15.50
N VAL A 251 -6.04 -8.73 15.01
CA VAL A 251 -6.13 -7.50 15.81
C VAL A 251 -7.54 -6.95 15.68
N ASP A 252 -8.25 -6.82 16.80
CA ASP A 252 -9.69 -6.52 16.79
C ASP A 252 -10.03 -5.02 16.76
N ASP A 253 -9.16 -4.14 17.29
CA ASP A 253 -9.40 -2.69 17.33
C ASP A 253 -8.35 -1.85 16.59
N PHE A 254 -7.12 -1.76 17.09
CA PHE A 254 -6.11 -0.89 16.47
C PHE A 254 -4.66 -1.39 16.53
N ILE A 255 -3.88 -0.95 15.54
CA ILE A 255 -2.42 -1.08 15.49
C ILE A 255 -1.78 0.29 15.58
N SER A 256 -0.73 0.43 16.39
CA SER A 256 0.10 1.64 16.44
C SER A 256 1.60 1.32 16.43
N PHE A 257 2.39 2.32 16.02
CA PHE A 257 3.85 2.24 15.92
C PHE A 257 4.43 3.32 16.83
N SER A 258 5.22 2.92 17.83
CA SER A 258 5.70 3.86 18.85
C SER A 258 6.79 4.80 18.34
N THR A 259 7.59 4.35 17.35
CA THR A 259 8.68 5.11 16.75
C THR A 259 8.62 5.04 15.22
N ASN A 260 9.38 5.91 14.55
CA ASN A 260 9.50 5.87 13.08
C ASN A 260 10.29 4.65 12.56
N ASN A 261 11.07 4.00 13.42
CA ASN A 261 11.82 2.79 13.07
C ASN A 261 11.02 1.51 13.38
N SER A 262 9.87 1.64 14.04
CA SER A 262 9.02 0.50 14.35
C SER A 262 8.50 -0.13 13.06
N GLN A 263 8.49 -1.46 13.00
CA GLN A 263 8.22 -2.20 11.76
C GLN A 263 7.53 -3.54 12.05
N ILE A 264 6.60 -3.92 11.17
CA ILE A 264 6.08 -5.29 11.11
C ILE A 264 6.65 -5.97 9.87
N VAL A 265 7.25 -7.15 10.03
CA VAL A 265 7.77 -7.96 8.93
C VAL A 265 6.93 -9.23 8.85
N LEU A 266 6.35 -9.51 7.69
CA LEU A 266 5.63 -10.75 7.42
C LEU A 266 6.42 -11.58 6.42
N SER A 267 6.64 -12.85 6.76
CA SER A 267 7.39 -13.80 5.91
C SER A 267 6.71 -15.18 5.83
N GLY A 268 7.04 -15.95 4.79
CA GLY A 268 6.40 -17.23 4.51
C GLY A 268 4.90 -17.07 4.24
N ASN A 269 4.08 -17.91 4.89
CA ASN A 269 2.61 -17.86 4.77
C ASN A 269 1.94 -17.06 5.90
N SER A 270 2.64 -16.05 6.44
CA SER A 270 2.11 -15.22 7.51
C SER A 270 0.89 -14.42 7.09
N THR A 271 -0.08 -14.28 7.99
CA THR A 271 -1.25 -13.42 7.81
C THR A 271 -1.42 -12.52 9.03
N ILE A 272 -1.64 -11.24 8.80
CA ILE A 272 -2.19 -10.34 9.81
C ILE A 272 -3.56 -9.85 9.32
N GLN A 273 -4.57 -10.00 10.17
CA GLN A 273 -5.91 -9.46 9.95
C GLN A 273 -6.16 -8.37 10.96
N ILE A 274 -6.59 -7.21 10.47
CA ILE A 274 -6.93 -6.05 11.27
C ILE A 274 -8.41 -5.76 11.07
N SER A 275 -9.17 -5.83 12.15
CA SER A 275 -10.54 -5.34 12.24
C SER A 275 -10.60 -4.13 13.16
N GLY A 276 -11.70 -3.40 13.10
CA GLY A 276 -11.94 -2.26 13.98
C GLY A 276 -12.80 -1.18 13.31
N THR A 277 -13.33 -0.27 14.12
CA THR A 277 -14.11 0.88 13.61
C THR A 277 -13.26 2.14 13.43
N GLN A 278 -12.05 2.15 14.00
CA GLN A 278 -11.14 3.29 13.94
C GLN A 278 -10.28 3.25 12.67
N GLN A 279 -9.74 4.42 12.29
CA GLN A 279 -8.79 4.50 11.18
C GLN A 279 -7.43 3.94 11.63
N VAL A 280 -6.98 2.88 10.97
CA VAL A 280 -5.68 2.24 11.20
C VAL A 280 -4.62 2.94 10.36
N ASN A 281 -3.46 3.23 10.95
CA ASN A 281 -2.34 3.85 10.25
C ASN A 281 -1.13 2.90 10.30
N LEU A 282 -0.88 2.20 9.20
CA LEU A 282 0.29 1.34 9.02
C LEU A 282 1.41 2.15 8.38
N LYS A 283 2.52 2.33 9.10
CA LYS A 283 3.63 3.20 8.65
C LYS A 283 4.78 2.46 7.98
N ASN A 284 5.10 1.25 8.44
CA ASN A 284 6.25 0.50 7.96
C ASN A 284 5.95 -0.99 8.10
N VAL A 285 5.49 -1.57 7.00
CA VAL A 285 5.14 -2.99 6.93
C VAL A 285 5.89 -3.60 5.76
N VAL A 286 6.47 -4.78 6.00
CA VAL A 286 7.17 -5.56 4.98
C VAL A 286 6.42 -6.84 4.72
N LEU A 287 6.02 -7.07 3.47
CA LEU A 287 5.31 -8.28 3.06
C LEU A 287 6.17 -9.11 2.11
N ASN A 288 6.74 -10.20 2.62
CA ASN A 288 7.56 -11.12 1.83
C ASN A 288 6.80 -12.40 1.48
N ASP A 289 7.26 -13.08 0.43
CA ASP A 289 6.82 -14.42 0.00
C ASP A 289 5.34 -14.50 -0.40
N GLN A 290 4.49 -15.14 0.41
CA GLN A 290 3.03 -15.26 0.20
C GLN A 290 2.27 -14.68 1.40
N SER A 291 2.91 -13.76 2.13
CA SER A 291 2.29 -13.15 3.31
C SER A 291 1.10 -12.28 2.94
N LYS A 292 0.11 -12.23 3.84
CA LYS A 292 -1.15 -11.52 3.63
C LYS A 292 -1.41 -10.48 4.73
N LEU A 293 -1.70 -9.25 4.34
CA LEU A 293 -2.31 -8.22 5.17
C LEU A 293 -3.80 -8.13 4.82
N THR A 294 -4.68 -8.40 5.78
CA THR A 294 -6.15 -8.31 5.61
C THR A 294 -6.69 -7.15 6.44
N ILE A 295 -7.38 -6.21 5.80
CA ILE A 295 -8.11 -5.12 6.44
C ILE A 295 -9.60 -5.47 6.39
N LEU A 296 -10.21 -5.76 7.54
CA LEU A 296 -11.59 -6.23 7.66
C LEU A 296 -12.48 -5.15 8.28
N ASN A 297 -13.47 -4.64 7.54
CA ASN A 297 -14.43 -3.63 8.02
C ASN A 297 -13.83 -2.34 8.61
N ALA A 298 -12.56 -2.03 8.32
CA ALA A 298 -11.83 -0.91 8.88
C ALA A 298 -11.30 0.03 7.78
N ASN A 299 -11.17 1.32 8.10
CA ASN A 299 -10.44 2.27 7.25
C ASN A 299 -8.95 2.20 7.57
N CYS A 300 -8.10 2.12 6.55
CA CYS A 300 -6.67 1.96 6.71
C CYS A 300 -5.88 2.91 5.80
N ASN A 301 -4.89 3.58 6.38
CA ASN A 301 -3.84 4.27 5.65
C ASN A 301 -2.57 3.43 5.74
N ILE A 302 -2.03 3.03 4.60
CA ILE A 302 -0.80 2.24 4.50
C ILE A 302 0.25 3.10 3.82
N GLY A 303 1.29 3.46 4.58
CA GLY A 303 2.49 4.14 4.09
C GLY A 303 3.70 3.20 4.06
N ALA A 304 4.62 3.47 3.13
CA ALA A 304 5.94 2.83 3.02
C ALA A 304 5.90 1.29 3.10
N LEU A 305 4.98 0.69 2.37
CA LEU A 305 4.86 -0.76 2.25
C LEU A 305 5.87 -1.29 1.24
N THR A 306 6.72 -2.22 1.64
CA THR A 306 7.73 -2.83 0.77
C THR A 306 7.69 -4.35 0.83
N GLY A 307 8.24 -5.03 -0.16
CA GLY A 307 8.45 -6.47 -0.11
C GLY A 307 8.55 -7.12 -1.48
N THR A 308 8.49 -8.44 -1.49
CA THR A 308 8.55 -9.28 -2.69
C THR A 308 7.50 -10.38 -2.60
N GLY A 309 6.33 -10.18 -3.22
CA GLY A 309 5.28 -11.21 -3.32
C GLY A 309 4.14 -11.18 -2.30
N GLY A 310 4.10 -10.19 -1.40
CA GLY A 310 3.01 -10.03 -0.43
C GLY A 310 1.64 -9.69 -1.05
N ILE A 311 0.57 -9.94 -0.27
CA ILE A 311 -0.84 -9.74 -0.62
C ILE A 311 -1.47 -8.75 0.35
N ILE A 312 -2.15 -7.71 -0.15
CA ILE A 312 -3.05 -6.86 0.64
C ILE A 312 -4.49 -7.16 0.24
N SER A 313 -5.35 -7.45 1.20
CA SER A 313 -6.78 -7.71 1.01
C SER A 313 -7.61 -6.72 1.84
N TYR A 314 -8.56 -6.04 1.21
CA TYR A 314 -9.57 -5.25 1.90
C TYR A 314 -10.87 -6.04 1.86
N GLU A 315 -11.43 -6.41 3.00
CA GLU A 315 -12.63 -7.25 3.11
C GLU A 315 -13.71 -6.50 3.91
N ILE A 316 -14.95 -6.49 3.41
CA ILE A 316 -16.13 -5.94 4.08
C ILE A 316 -17.13 -7.08 4.33
N ASP A 317 -17.72 -7.15 5.52
CA ASP A 317 -18.81 -8.09 5.76
C ASP A 317 -19.99 -7.77 4.82
N PRO A 318 -20.49 -8.72 4.01
CA PRO A 318 -21.62 -8.50 3.11
C PRO A 318 -22.89 -7.96 3.77
N LEU A 319 -23.02 -8.11 5.09
CA LEU A 319 -24.14 -7.59 5.88
C LEU A 319 -23.86 -6.23 6.52
N SER A 320 -22.63 -5.73 6.41
CA SER A 320 -22.22 -4.44 6.94
C SER A 320 -22.75 -3.29 6.09
N THR A 321 -23.25 -2.24 6.74
CA THR A 321 -23.57 -0.96 6.10
C THR A 321 -22.37 0.00 6.09
N THR A 322 -21.20 -0.44 6.56
CA THR A 322 -20.01 0.40 6.66
C THR A 322 -19.46 0.68 5.26
N GLU A 323 -19.47 1.96 4.89
CA GLU A 323 -18.72 2.43 3.72
C GLU A 323 -17.27 2.66 4.14
N LEU A 324 -16.33 1.97 3.48
CA LEU A 324 -14.92 2.23 3.70
C LEU A 324 -14.49 3.42 2.83
N SER A 325 -14.50 4.60 3.46
CA SER A 325 -14.09 5.86 2.86
C SER A 325 -12.74 6.28 3.42
N ASN A 326 -11.87 6.84 2.55
CA ASN A 326 -10.52 7.31 2.90
C ASN A 326 -9.52 6.19 3.22
N ASN A 327 -9.45 5.16 2.37
CA ASN A 327 -8.34 4.19 2.44
C ASN A 327 -7.23 4.66 1.52
N HIS A 328 -6.04 4.88 2.07
CA HIS A 328 -4.89 5.39 1.33
C HIS A 328 -3.78 4.33 1.25
N LEU A 329 -3.26 4.12 0.05
CA LEU A 329 -2.04 3.36 -0.22
C LEU A 329 -0.98 4.32 -0.74
N THR A 330 0.06 4.58 0.05
CA THR A 330 1.10 5.56 -0.28
C THR A 330 2.48 4.92 -0.29
N SER A 331 3.25 5.13 -1.36
CA SER A 331 4.61 4.62 -1.50
C SER A 331 4.71 3.09 -1.36
N VAL A 332 3.78 2.37 -1.99
CA VAL A 332 3.81 0.91 -2.07
C VAL A 332 4.75 0.48 -3.20
N ASN A 333 5.68 -0.44 -2.96
CA ASN A 333 6.68 -0.84 -3.96
C ASN A 333 6.94 -2.35 -3.99
N GLY A 334 6.85 -2.97 -5.17
CA GLY A 334 7.27 -4.37 -5.42
C GLY A 334 6.28 -5.45 -4.98
N LEU A 335 4.98 -5.10 -4.89
CA LEU A 335 3.96 -5.98 -4.31
C LEU A 335 2.79 -6.27 -5.27
N ASN A 336 2.18 -7.45 -5.09
CA ASN A 336 0.91 -7.81 -5.69
C ASN A 336 -0.23 -7.39 -4.75
N ILE A 337 -1.20 -6.62 -5.25
CA ILE A 337 -2.31 -6.13 -4.43
C ILE A 337 -3.60 -6.84 -4.88
N TYR A 338 -4.14 -7.69 -4.02
CA TYR A 338 -5.40 -8.40 -4.27
C TYR A 338 -6.53 -7.74 -3.47
N VAL A 339 -7.12 -6.70 -4.04
CA VAL A 339 -8.20 -5.96 -3.37
C VAL A 339 -9.51 -6.74 -3.46
N HIS A 340 -9.84 -7.56 -2.45
CA HIS A 340 -11.11 -8.30 -2.39
C HIS A 340 -12.32 -7.43 -1.98
N LEU A 341 -12.79 -6.56 -2.86
CA LEU A 341 -13.89 -5.66 -2.51
C LEU A 341 -15.25 -6.39 -2.41
N SER A 342 -15.74 -6.63 -1.19
CA SER A 342 -17.09 -7.16 -0.94
C SER A 342 -18.16 -6.08 -0.64
N GLY A 343 -17.77 -4.79 -0.57
CA GLY A 343 -18.67 -3.65 -0.33
C GLY A 343 -18.26 -2.37 -1.06
N SER A 344 -18.81 -1.22 -0.66
CA SER A 344 -18.45 0.11 -1.18
C SER A 344 -17.12 0.57 -0.59
N VAL A 345 -16.13 0.80 -1.45
CA VAL A 345 -14.79 1.24 -1.05
C VAL A 345 -14.33 2.39 -1.91
N SER A 346 -13.77 3.42 -1.28
CA SER A 346 -12.93 4.43 -1.92
C SER A 346 -11.48 4.17 -1.56
N LEU A 347 -10.70 3.72 -2.54
CA LEU A 347 -9.27 3.47 -2.42
C LEU A 347 -8.49 4.55 -3.17
N PHE A 348 -7.60 5.23 -2.46
CA PHE A 348 -6.69 6.24 -2.99
C PHE A 348 -5.29 5.66 -3.06
N VAL A 349 -4.70 5.62 -4.25
CA VAL A 349 -3.36 5.09 -4.49
C VAL A 349 -2.44 6.23 -4.89
N GLN A 350 -1.34 6.39 -4.15
CA GLN A 350 -0.42 7.48 -4.33
C GLN A 350 1.05 7.02 -4.38
N ASP A 351 1.80 7.58 -5.32
CA ASP A 351 3.25 7.44 -5.43
C ASP A 351 3.75 5.98 -5.36
N SER A 352 3.01 5.06 -6.01
CA SER A 352 3.17 3.60 -5.84
C SER A 352 3.57 2.87 -7.12
N ILE A 353 4.35 1.79 -6.96
CA ILE A 353 4.70 0.80 -7.99
C ILE A 353 4.09 -0.54 -7.61
N ILE A 354 3.04 -0.94 -8.33
CA ILE A 354 2.20 -2.09 -8.01
C ILE A 354 2.25 -3.08 -9.18
N GLU A 355 2.43 -4.37 -8.90
CA GLU A 355 2.45 -5.40 -9.95
C GLU A 355 1.05 -5.65 -10.51
N SER A 356 0.06 -5.85 -9.64
CA SER A 356 -1.33 -6.03 -10.06
C SER A 356 -2.32 -5.55 -9.00
N ILE A 357 -3.48 -5.06 -9.46
CA ILE A 357 -4.68 -4.77 -8.67
C ILE A 357 -5.79 -5.68 -9.19
N ILE A 358 -6.16 -6.68 -8.39
CA ILE A 358 -7.19 -7.65 -8.76
C ILE A 358 -8.38 -7.54 -7.81
N GLU A 359 -9.55 -7.28 -8.39
CA GLU A 359 -10.84 -7.28 -7.70
C GLU A 359 -11.59 -8.59 -7.97
N ILE A 360 -12.11 -9.22 -6.91
CA ILE A 360 -12.98 -10.39 -7.04
C ILE A 360 -14.44 -9.90 -7.09
N PRO A 361 -15.26 -10.32 -8.08
CA PRO A 361 -16.64 -9.87 -8.20
C PRO A 361 -17.47 -10.14 -6.94
N ALA A 362 -18.15 -9.10 -6.45
CA ALA A 362 -19.08 -9.23 -5.32
C ALA A 362 -20.41 -9.90 -5.75
N PRO A 363 -21.07 -10.68 -4.87
CA PRO A 363 -22.46 -11.07 -5.07
C PRO A 363 -23.36 -9.82 -5.17
N LYS A 364 -24.23 -9.76 -6.19
CA LYS A 364 -25.05 -8.59 -6.54
C LYS A 364 -25.81 -7.97 -5.35
N SER A 365 -25.56 -6.69 -5.05
CA SER A 365 -26.46 -5.54 -5.32
C SER A 365 -25.80 -4.20 -4.93
N ASN A 366 -25.54 -3.34 -5.93
CA ASN A 366 -25.15 -1.92 -5.88
C ASN A 366 -24.25 -1.38 -4.73
N PRO A 367 -22.97 -1.79 -4.60
CA PRO A 367 -21.95 -0.91 -4.05
C PRO A 367 -21.28 -0.07 -5.16
N THR A 368 -21.11 1.23 -4.92
CA THR A 368 -20.24 2.11 -5.73
C THR A 368 -18.80 1.89 -5.26
N LYS A 369 -17.95 1.30 -6.11
CA LYS A 369 -16.53 1.15 -5.84
C LYS A 369 -15.76 2.24 -6.58
N LEU A 370 -14.91 2.96 -5.88
CA LEU A 370 -14.07 4.01 -6.42
C LEU A 370 -12.59 3.66 -6.19
N LEU A 371 -11.82 3.69 -7.26
CA LEU A 371 -10.37 3.60 -7.23
C LEU A 371 -9.81 4.89 -7.82
N THR A 372 -9.13 5.68 -7.00
CA THR A 372 -8.56 6.97 -7.39
C THR A 372 -7.04 6.90 -7.32
N PHE A 373 -6.38 7.29 -8.39
CA PHE A 373 -4.93 7.43 -8.45
C PHE A 373 -4.53 8.90 -8.30
N GLU A 374 -3.66 9.17 -7.35
CA GLU A 374 -3.11 10.50 -7.00
C GLU A 374 -1.58 10.47 -7.10
N GLY A 375 -0.92 11.58 -7.42
CA GLY A 375 0.55 11.58 -7.59
C GLY A 375 1.01 10.65 -8.72
N ALA A 376 2.23 10.09 -8.62
CA ALA A 376 2.84 9.31 -9.70
C ALA A 376 2.77 7.79 -9.45
N ASN A 377 1.90 7.09 -10.16
CA ASN A 377 1.67 5.66 -10.01
C ASN A 377 2.09 4.86 -11.24
N MET A 378 2.59 3.65 -11.00
CA MET A 378 2.91 2.67 -12.03
C MET A 378 2.32 1.32 -11.63
N VAL A 379 1.36 0.82 -12.42
CA VAL A 379 0.60 -0.39 -12.10
C VAL A 379 0.69 -1.37 -13.27
N GLY A 380 1.01 -2.63 -13.01
CA GLY A 380 1.11 -3.63 -14.06
C GLY A 380 -0.27 -3.94 -14.67
N ALA A 381 -1.13 -4.62 -13.91
CA ALA A 381 -2.49 -4.95 -14.35
C ALA A 381 -3.57 -4.44 -13.39
N ILE A 382 -4.74 -4.07 -13.93
CA ILE A 382 -5.94 -3.74 -13.15
C ILE A 382 -7.11 -4.57 -13.66
N THR A 383 -7.64 -5.46 -12.82
CA THR A 383 -8.85 -6.24 -13.13
C THR A 383 -9.94 -5.84 -12.14
N THR A 384 -10.99 -5.17 -12.62
CA THR A 384 -12.06 -4.65 -11.76
C THR A 384 -13.45 -4.90 -12.34
N SER A 385 -14.47 -4.93 -11.47
CA SER A 385 -15.86 -5.10 -11.89
C SER A 385 -16.77 -4.15 -11.13
N ASN A 386 -17.61 -3.38 -11.82
CA ASN A 386 -18.45 -2.36 -11.20
C ASN A 386 -17.66 -1.32 -10.36
N THR A 387 -16.43 -1.01 -10.77
CA THR A 387 -15.55 -0.03 -10.12
C THR A 387 -15.29 1.15 -11.05
N GLN A 388 -15.56 2.36 -10.58
CA GLN A 388 -15.12 3.57 -11.25
C GLN A 388 -13.63 3.77 -10.95
N VAL A 389 -12.83 3.90 -12.00
CA VAL A 389 -11.40 4.20 -11.88
C VAL A 389 -11.18 5.65 -12.29
N THR A 390 -10.49 6.42 -11.46
CA THR A 390 -10.21 7.84 -11.70
C THR A 390 -8.72 8.10 -11.59
N VAL A 391 -8.14 8.79 -12.57
CA VAL A 391 -6.82 9.42 -12.45
C VAL A 391 -7.06 10.88 -12.09
N ALA A 392 -6.69 11.27 -10.87
CA ALA A 392 -6.95 12.61 -10.33
C ALA A 392 -6.21 13.69 -11.11
N ASP A 393 -6.61 14.94 -10.90
CA ASP A 393 -5.90 16.11 -11.44
C ASP A 393 -4.46 16.16 -10.91
N ASP A 394 -3.52 16.62 -11.73
CA ASP A 394 -2.06 16.58 -11.49
C ASP A 394 -1.46 15.17 -11.22
N ALA A 395 -2.26 14.09 -11.31
CA ALA A 395 -1.79 12.72 -11.13
C ALA A 395 -1.31 12.09 -12.44
N LYS A 396 -0.46 11.07 -12.33
CA LYS A 396 0.02 10.26 -13.45
C LYS A 396 -0.16 8.79 -13.12
N LEU A 397 -0.84 8.05 -14.01
CA LEU A 397 -0.96 6.60 -13.93
C LEU A 397 -0.35 5.97 -15.18
N ILE A 398 0.65 5.12 -14.99
CA ILE A 398 1.23 4.29 -16.05
C ILE A 398 0.74 2.86 -15.87
N LEU A 399 0.05 2.33 -16.88
CA LEU A 399 -0.25 0.92 -17.01
C LEU A 399 0.82 0.26 -17.89
N TRP A 400 1.51 -0.75 -17.36
CA TRP A 400 2.66 -1.42 -18.01
C TRP A 400 2.51 -2.95 -17.92
N ASP A 401 3.21 -3.71 -18.75
CA ASP A 401 3.11 -5.19 -18.83
C ASP A 401 1.95 -5.70 -19.71
N ILE A 402 2.15 -6.88 -20.32
CA ILE A 402 1.24 -7.53 -21.29
C ILE A 402 0.07 -8.16 -20.51
N GLY A 403 -0.68 -7.33 -19.79
CA GLY A 403 -1.86 -7.67 -19.02
C GLY A 403 -3.13 -7.14 -19.67
N THR A 404 -4.25 -7.84 -19.46
CA THR A 404 -5.57 -7.34 -19.84
C THR A 404 -6.14 -6.52 -18.69
N GLY A 405 -6.33 -5.23 -18.88
CA GLY A 405 -7.17 -4.42 -18.00
C GLY A 405 -8.64 -4.71 -18.32
N ILE A 406 -9.42 -5.21 -17.36
CA ILE A 406 -10.86 -5.44 -17.55
C ILE A 406 -11.60 -4.42 -16.68
N TYR A 407 -12.43 -3.59 -17.33
CA TYR A 407 -13.27 -2.61 -16.65
C TYR A 407 -14.72 -2.77 -17.09
N ASN A 408 -15.59 -2.99 -16.12
CA ASN A 408 -17.04 -2.99 -16.32
C ASN A 408 -17.67 -1.67 -15.85
N ASN A 409 -16.94 -0.56 -15.93
CA ASN A 409 -17.37 0.80 -15.56
C ASN A 409 -16.49 1.86 -16.24
N TYR A 410 -16.71 3.16 -15.95
CA TYR A 410 -15.95 4.27 -16.50
C TYR A 410 -14.50 4.35 -15.98
N LEU A 411 -13.57 4.68 -16.87
CA LEU A 411 -12.22 5.13 -16.54
C LEU A 411 -12.16 6.65 -16.78
N ASN A 412 -12.18 7.43 -15.70
CA ASN A 412 -12.16 8.89 -15.75
C ASN A 412 -10.71 9.39 -15.69
N VAL A 413 -10.32 10.27 -16.61
CA VAL A 413 -8.96 10.80 -16.73
C VAL A 413 -9.01 12.31 -16.57
N MET A 414 -8.56 12.79 -15.42
CA MET A 414 -8.39 14.22 -15.12
C MET A 414 -6.92 14.64 -15.19
N GLY A 415 -5.99 13.77 -14.78
CA GLY A 415 -4.55 13.91 -14.98
C GLY A 415 -4.03 13.16 -16.22
N GLU A 416 -2.90 12.49 -16.11
CA GLU A 416 -2.25 11.74 -17.19
C GLU A 416 -2.42 10.21 -17.04
N LEU A 417 -3.05 9.56 -18.01
CA LEU A 417 -3.11 8.11 -18.14
C LEU A 417 -2.23 7.63 -19.30
N ILE A 418 -1.25 6.79 -19.02
CA ILE A 418 -0.37 6.19 -20.02
C ILE A 418 -0.67 4.69 -20.13
N LEU A 419 -1.12 4.26 -21.32
CA LEU A 419 -1.29 2.87 -21.71
C LEU A 419 -0.03 2.43 -22.46
N ASN A 420 0.81 1.58 -21.87
CA ASN A 420 2.07 1.17 -22.49
C ASN A 420 2.10 -0.33 -22.77
N GLN A 421 1.81 -0.70 -24.02
CA GLN A 421 1.73 -2.07 -24.52
C GLN A 421 0.71 -2.94 -23.77
N VAL A 422 -0.44 -2.34 -23.42
CA VAL A 422 -1.52 -2.98 -22.65
C VAL A 422 -2.76 -3.23 -23.51
N SER A 423 -3.61 -4.15 -23.07
CA SER A 423 -4.95 -4.34 -23.64
C SER A 423 -6.03 -4.01 -22.63
N ILE A 424 -6.89 -3.04 -22.92
CA ILE A 424 -8.02 -2.65 -22.08
C ILE A 424 -9.31 -3.16 -22.69
N THR A 425 -10.16 -3.81 -21.90
CA THR A 425 -11.50 -4.24 -22.29
C THR A 425 -12.55 -3.47 -21.48
N LEU A 426 -13.45 -2.80 -22.20
CA LEU A 426 -14.58 -2.05 -21.62
C LEU A 426 -15.90 -2.71 -22.04
N SER A 427 -16.87 -2.73 -21.13
CA SER A 427 -18.25 -3.09 -21.50
C SER A 427 -18.84 -2.09 -22.51
N ASP A 428 -19.83 -2.52 -23.29
CA ASP A 428 -20.42 -1.76 -24.39
C ASP A 428 -20.95 -0.36 -24.03
N GLN A 429 -21.26 -0.13 -22.75
CA GLN A 429 -21.82 1.14 -22.26
C GLN A 429 -20.79 2.09 -21.65
N PHE A 430 -19.52 1.69 -21.58
CA PHE A 430 -18.46 2.46 -20.90
C PHE A 430 -17.39 2.97 -21.85
N TYR A 431 -16.72 4.03 -21.41
CA TYR A 431 -15.70 4.75 -22.15
C TYR A 431 -14.47 4.98 -21.25
N ILE A 432 -13.29 5.06 -21.85
CA ILE A 432 -12.24 5.92 -21.29
C ILE A 432 -12.71 7.35 -21.51
N TYR A 433 -12.88 8.09 -20.43
CA TYR A 433 -13.49 9.42 -20.44
C TYR A 433 -12.47 10.46 -19.99
N VAL A 434 -12.09 11.35 -20.91
CA VAL A 434 -11.20 12.49 -20.61
C VAL A 434 -12.09 13.74 -20.52
N ALA A 435 -12.26 14.22 -19.29
CA ALA A 435 -13.23 15.27 -18.96
C ALA A 435 -12.59 16.63 -18.67
N ASP A 436 -11.31 16.64 -18.28
CA ASP A 436 -10.58 17.84 -17.91
C ASP A 436 -9.71 18.35 -19.06
N THR A 437 -9.53 19.67 -19.15
CA THR A 437 -8.62 20.31 -20.11
C THR A 437 -7.15 19.92 -19.93
N LEU A 438 -6.75 19.55 -18.71
CA LEU A 438 -5.40 19.04 -18.42
C LEU A 438 -5.30 17.52 -18.58
N GLY A 439 -6.44 16.85 -18.75
CA GLY A 439 -6.52 15.41 -18.93
C GLY A 439 -5.78 14.96 -20.18
N SER A 440 -4.93 13.95 -20.03
CA SER A 440 -4.11 13.42 -21.12
C SER A 440 -4.18 11.89 -21.14
N LEU A 441 -4.64 11.33 -22.25
CA LEU A 441 -4.59 9.89 -22.53
C LEU A 441 -3.45 9.61 -23.51
N VAL A 442 -2.43 8.90 -23.06
CA VAL A 442 -1.33 8.45 -23.92
C VAL A 442 -1.50 6.97 -24.23
N VAL A 443 -1.62 6.61 -25.52
CA VAL A 443 -1.78 5.23 -25.97
C VAL A 443 -0.53 4.81 -26.74
N ASN A 444 0.31 3.99 -26.13
CA ASN A 444 1.55 3.49 -26.72
C ASN A 444 1.46 2.00 -27.03
N GLY A 445 1.36 1.62 -28.30
CA GLY A 445 1.31 0.21 -28.75
C GLY A 445 0.21 -0.61 -28.07
N SER A 446 -0.94 0.02 -27.76
CA SER A 446 -1.97 -0.55 -26.87
C SER A 446 -3.32 -0.71 -27.57
N ASN A 447 -4.13 -1.64 -27.09
CA ASN A 447 -5.45 -1.94 -27.64
C ASN A 447 -6.55 -1.60 -26.63
N VAL A 448 -7.55 -0.83 -27.04
CA VAL A 448 -8.75 -0.52 -26.27
C VAL A 448 -9.94 -1.21 -26.94
N PHE A 449 -10.33 -2.37 -26.39
CA PHE A 449 -11.55 -3.08 -26.75
C PHE A 449 -12.78 -2.38 -26.15
N GLY A 450 -13.10 -1.21 -26.69
CA GLY A 450 -14.06 -0.30 -26.10
C GLY A 450 -14.12 1.02 -26.85
N SER A 451 -14.74 2.03 -26.23
CA SER A 451 -14.83 3.38 -26.78
C SER A 451 -14.00 4.36 -25.93
N VAL A 452 -13.56 5.45 -26.56
CA VAL A 452 -12.89 6.59 -25.91
C VAL A 452 -13.71 7.84 -26.18
N LYS A 453 -13.92 8.66 -25.15
CA LYS A 453 -14.64 9.93 -25.24
C LYS A 453 -13.82 11.06 -24.63
N LEU A 454 -13.53 12.08 -25.44
CA LEU A 454 -12.82 13.30 -25.04
C LEU A 454 -13.85 14.44 -24.98
N ASP A 455 -14.26 14.86 -23.78
CA ASP A 455 -15.04 16.10 -23.61
C ASP A 455 -14.13 17.32 -23.52
N ALA A 456 -12.96 17.13 -22.92
CA ALA A 456 -11.85 18.07 -22.90
C ALA A 456 -10.51 17.29 -23.00
N GLY A 457 -9.39 18.00 -22.90
CA GLY A 457 -8.07 17.39 -22.82
C GLY A 457 -7.61 16.79 -24.14
N GLN A 458 -6.71 15.82 -24.08
CA GLN A 458 -6.09 15.25 -25.27
C GLN A 458 -5.91 13.74 -25.23
N ILE A 459 -5.89 13.13 -26.41
CA ILE A 459 -5.31 11.79 -26.65
C ILE A 459 -4.05 11.93 -27.49
N SER A 460 -2.97 11.27 -27.09
CA SER A 460 -1.73 11.14 -27.85
C SER A 460 -1.40 9.69 -28.10
N THR A 461 -0.94 9.35 -29.30
CA THR A 461 -0.65 7.95 -29.67
C THR A 461 0.80 7.74 -30.08
N TYR A 462 1.37 6.64 -29.61
CA TYR A 462 2.73 6.18 -29.93
C TYR A 462 2.66 4.72 -30.40
N GLY A 463 3.44 4.36 -31.42
CA GLY A 463 3.35 3.05 -32.06
C GLY A 463 1.95 2.73 -32.61
N ALA A 464 1.74 1.48 -33.02
CA ALA A 464 0.46 1.03 -33.55
C ALA A 464 -0.53 0.72 -32.42
N SER A 465 -1.60 1.50 -32.31
CA SER A 465 -2.64 1.37 -31.29
C SER A 465 -4.04 1.24 -31.90
N GLU A 466 -4.96 0.60 -31.18
CA GLU A 466 -6.32 0.35 -31.65
C GLU A 466 -7.38 0.73 -30.61
N ILE A 467 -8.50 1.33 -31.04
CA ILE A 467 -9.74 1.54 -30.27
C ILE A 467 -10.88 0.87 -31.04
N THR A 468 -11.28 -0.33 -30.65
CA THR A 468 -12.12 -1.17 -31.52
C THR A 468 -13.54 -0.65 -31.78
N LYS A 469 -14.05 0.26 -30.92
CA LYS A 469 -15.36 0.89 -31.08
C LYS A 469 -15.25 2.37 -31.41
N ASN A 470 -15.77 3.27 -30.58
CA ASN A 470 -15.95 4.66 -30.97
C ASN A 470 -14.85 5.54 -30.36
N LEU A 471 -14.26 6.40 -31.18
CA LEU A 471 -13.52 7.58 -30.74
C LEU A 471 -14.44 8.80 -30.90
N ILE A 472 -14.86 9.38 -29.76
CA ILE A 472 -15.76 10.53 -29.71
C ILE A 472 -14.97 11.72 -29.18
N VAL A 473 -14.86 12.78 -29.96
CA VAL A 473 -14.05 13.96 -29.65
C VAL A 473 -14.97 15.17 -29.67
N ASN A 474 -15.39 15.64 -28.50
CA ASN A 474 -16.26 16.79 -28.34
C ASN A 474 -15.47 18.11 -28.37
N GLY A 475 -16.17 19.26 -28.32
CA GLY A 475 -15.60 20.56 -28.66
C GLY A 475 -14.34 20.99 -27.90
N GLY A 476 -14.09 20.45 -26.70
CA GLY A 476 -12.88 20.72 -25.91
C GLY A 476 -11.75 19.69 -26.09
N GLY A 477 -12.00 18.57 -26.76
CA GLY A 477 -11.06 17.46 -26.89
C GLY A 477 -10.11 17.62 -28.09
N VAL A 478 -8.89 17.10 -27.94
CA VAL A 478 -7.85 17.12 -28.97
C VAL A 478 -7.33 15.70 -29.24
N VAL A 479 -7.29 15.29 -30.50
CA VAL A 479 -6.54 14.11 -30.94
C VAL A 479 -5.20 14.59 -31.47
N SER A 480 -4.10 14.13 -30.86
CA SER A 480 -2.74 14.60 -31.13
C SER A 480 -1.82 13.46 -31.59
N PHE A 481 -1.07 13.71 -32.66
CA PHE A 481 -0.05 12.79 -33.19
C PHE A 481 1.31 13.50 -33.15
N ASN A 482 1.96 13.49 -31.99
CA ASN A 482 3.14 14.34 -31.70
C ASN A 482 4.51 13.66 -31.98
N THR A 483 4.59 12.45 -32.55
CA THR A 483 5.90 11.81 -32.84
C THR A 483 5.90 10.85 -34.04
N ASP A 484 7.09 10.61 -34.58
CA ASP A 484 7.48 9.89 -35.80
C ASP A 484 6.81 8.53 -36.14
N SER A 485 5.98 7.93 -35.27
CA SER A 485 5.55 6.52 -35.47
C SER A 485 4.20 6.11 -34.86
N GLY A 486 3.38 7.06 -34.41
CA GLY A 486 2.05 6.76 -33.88
C GLY A 486 1.04 6.49 -35.00
N THR A 487 0.38 5.33 -34.97
CA THR A 487 -0.86 5.10 -35.73
C THR A 487 -1.99 4.70 -34.80
N LEU A 488 -3.18 5.22 -35.07
CA LEU A 488 -4.39 4.90 -34.33
C LEU A 488 -5.42 4.32 -35.29
N THR A 489 -5.86 3.09 -35.01
CA THR A 489 -7.05 2.53 -35.65
C THR A 489 -8.24 2.71 -34.73
N THR A 490 -9.39 3.16 -35.23
CA THR A 490 -10.63 3.21 -34.45
C THR A 490 -11.81 2.59 -35.20
N GLY A 491 -12.82 2.08 -34.49
CA GLY A 491 -14.05 1.56 -35.10
C GLY A 491 -14.88 2.65 -35.77
N THR A 492 -15.26 3.71 -35.06
CA THR A 492 -15.92 4.89 -35.64
C THR A 492 -15.31 6.17 -35.08
N LEU A 493 -15.40 7.27 -35.83
CA LEU A 493 -14.94 8.58 -35.41
C LEU A 493 -16.10 9.58 -35.40
N THR A 494 -16.35 10.22 -34.27
CA THR A 494 -17.21 11.41 -34.18
C THR A 494 -16.38 12.58 -33.70
N LEU A 495 -16.23 13.62 -34.53
CA LEU A 495 -15.34 14.76 -34.28
C LEU A 495 -16.13 16.07 -34.29
N LEU A 496 -16.22 16.70 -33.13
CA LEU A 496 -16.66 18.09 -32.90
C LEU A 496 -15.48 18.96 -32.38
N GLY A 497 -14.46 18.34 -31.78
CA GLY A 497 -13.25 19.01 -31.29
C GLY A 497 -12.15 19.15 -32.33
N THR A 498 -10.90 18.99 -31.90
CA THR A 498 -9.71 19.25 -32.72
C THR A 498 -8.97 17.97 -33.07
N LEU A 499 -8.62 17.84 -34.35
CA LEU A 499 -7.61 16.91 -34.83
C LEU A 499 -6.32 17.70 -35.05
N TYR A 500 -5.30 17.43 -34.23
CA TYR A 500 -3.97 18.01 -34.34
C TYR A 500 -2.99 16.95 -34.85
N ILE A 501 -2.31 17.27 -35.95
CA ILE A 501 -1.31 16.40 -36.54
C ILE A 501 0.00 17.16 -36.60
N ASP A 502 1.02 16.61 -35.95
CA ASP A 502 2.33 17.23 -35.78
C ASP A 502 3.35 16.68 -36.79
N ASN A 503 4.13 17.61 -37.37
CA ASN A 503 5.45 17.55 -38.03
C ASN A 503 5.91 16.31 -38.84
N HIS A 504 5.05 15.34 -39.10
CA HIS A 504 5.43 14.06 -39.72
C HIS A 504 4.53 13.61 -40.87
N ILE A 505 3.61 14.45 -41.36
CA ILE A 505 2.83 14.06 -42.54
C ILE A 505 3.69 14.18 -43.81
N GLN A 506 4.04 13.05 -44.39
CA GLN A 506 4.63 12.99 -45.72
C GLN A 506 3.55 12.81 -46.80
N PRO A 507 3.81 13.31 -48.02
CA PRO A 507 2.91 13.06 -49.14
C PRO A 507 2.84 11.56 -49.45
N ASP A 508 1.63 11.08 -49.76
CA ASP A 508 1.33 9.70 -50.15
C ASP A 508 1.62 8.60 -49.08
N GLU A 509 1.89 8.98 -47.82
CA GLU A 509 1.96 8.03 -46.70
C GLU A 509 0.57 7.57 -46.23
N THR A 510 0.55 6.47 -45.47
CA THR A 510 -0.68 5.99 -44.82
C THR A 510 -1.14 6.97 -43.76
N ALA A 511 -2.45 7.17 -43.67
CA ALA A 511 -3.03 8.03 -42.64
C ALA A 511 -2.62 7.56 -41.23
N GLN A 512 -2.26 8.50 -40.36
CA GLN A 512 -1.96 8.23 -38.95
C GLN A 512 -3.21 7.83 -38.16
N LEU A 513 -4.39 8.25 -38.61
CA LEU A 513 -5.69 7.80 -38.10
C LEU A 513 -6.41 6.97 -39.15
N TYR A 514 -6.75 5.73 -38.82
CA TYR A 514 -7.59 4.86 -39.66
C TYR A 514 -8.90 4.53 -38.96
N VAL A 515 -10.02 4.59 -39.67
CA VAL A 515 -11.36 4.35 -39.14
C VAL A 515 -12.01 3.16 -39.85
N ASN A 516 -12.19 2.05 -39.15
CA ASN A 516 -12.77 0.83 -39.71
C ASN A 516 -14.25 1.00 -40.13
N GLY A 517 -14.93 2.01 -39.61
CA GLY A 517 -16.33 2.32 -39.87
C GLY A 517 -16.51 3.75 -40.37
N ASN A 518 -17.52 4.43 -39.83
CA ASN A 518 -17.95 5.74 -40.30
C ASN A 518 -17.19 6.87 -39.61
N VAL A 519 -16.99 7.96 -40.36
CA VAL A 519 -16.47 9.24 -39.87
C VAL A 519 -17.60 10.27 -39.89
N SER A 520 -17.83 10.95 -38.77
CA SER A 520 -18.80 12.03 -38.63
C SER A 520 -18.10 13.30 -38.14
N LEU A 521 -17.96 14.28 -39.03
CA LEU A 521 -17.44 15.61 -38.75
C LEU A 521 -18.61 16.55 -38.44
N GLN A 522 -18.67 17.06 -37.22
CA GLN A 522 -19.75 17.93 -36.74
C GLN A 522 -19.43 19.41 -36.98
N GLU A 523 -20.41 20.31 -36.78
CA GLU A 523 -20.38 21.73 -37.21
C GLU A 523 -19.18 22.57 -36.73
N ASN A 524 -18.38 22.11 -35.74
CA ASN A 524 -17.19 22.80 -35.23
C ASN A 524 -15.88 21.99 -35.32
N ALA A 525 -15.87 20.87 -36.06
CA ALA A 525 -14.67 20.06 -36.23
C ALA A 525 -13.51 20.90 -36.76
N THR A 526 -12.39 20.91 -36.04
CA THR A 526 -11.21 21.70 -36.36
C THR A 526 -10.04 20.78 -36.72
N LEU A 527 -9.33 21.13 -37.79
CA LEU A 527 -8.09 20.48 -38.21
C LEU A 527 -6.92 21.46 -38.02
N LEU A 528 -5.91 21.01 -37.29
CA LEU A 528 -4.64 21.70 -37.11
C LEU A 528 -3.53 20.78 -37.65
N VAL A 529 -2.70 21.29 -38.56
CA VAL A 529 -1.56 20.54 -39.10
C VAL A 529 -0.31 21.39 -38.98
N ASP A 530 0.72 20.88 -38.32
CA ASP A 530 2.06 21.49 -38.29
C ASP A 530 3.00 20.76 -39.27
N PHE A 531 3.75 21.53 -40.05
CA PHE A 531 4.66 21.02 -41.07
C PHE A 531 6.11 21.35 -40.71
N LEU A 532 6.95 20.31 -40.71
CA LEU A 532 8.40 20.46 -40.58
C LEU A 532 9.03 21.02 -41.86
N ASN A 533 8.47 20.65 -43.01
CA ASN A 533 8.94 21.05 -44.33
C ASN A 533 7.82 21.70 -45.12
N LEU A 534 8.18 22.67 -45.97
CA LEU A 534 7.22 23.30 -46.87
C LEU A 534 6.48 22.22 -47.68
N PRO A 535 5.14 22.21 -47.65
CA PRO A 535 4.37 21.18 -48.32
C PRO A 535 4.53 21.27 -49.84
N ASN A 536 4.69 20.11 -50.47
CA ASN A 536 4.81 19.98 -51.91
C ASN A 536 3.44 20.24 -52.57
N ARG A 537 3.40 21.23 -53.46
CA ARG A 537 2.19 21.60 -54.19
C ARG A 537 1.76 20.48 -55.13
N GLY A 538 0.47 20.19 -55.18
CA GLY A 538 -0.12 19.16 -56.03
C GLY A 538 0.07 17.72 -55.53
N GLN A 539 0.56 17.52 -54.30
CA GLN A 539 0.56 16.22 -53.62
C GLN A 539 -0.56 16.15 -52.58
N ASN A 540 -0.98 14.92 -52.28
CA ASN A 540 -2.00 14.62 -51.28
C ASN A 540 -1.35 14.16 -49.98
N TYR A 541 -1.83 14.72 -48.88
CA TYR A 541 -1.39 14.39 -47.54
C TYR A 541 -2.54 13.69 -46.83
N ASN A 542 -2.44 12.36 -46.65
CA ASN A 542 -3.52 11.57 -46.08
C ASN A 542 -3.59 11.79 -44.57
N LEU A 543 -4.71 12.35 -44.11
CA LEU A 543 -4.92 12.70 -42.70
C LEU A 543 -5.66 11.58 -41.96
N VAL A 544 -6.76 11.12 -42.56
CA VAL A 544 -7.65 10.09 -41.99
C VAL A 544 -8.03 9.10 -43.08
N GLY A 545 -7.77 7.81 -42.88
CA GLY A 545 -8.30 6.74 -43.72
C GLY A 545 -9.61 6.20 -43.15
N TYR A 546 -10.54 5.75 -43.99
CA TYR A 546 -11.77 5.11 -43.51
C TYR A 546 -12.33 4.06 -44.48
N SER A 547 -12.99 3.03 -43.96
CA SER A 547 -13.68 2.01 -44.79
C SER A 547 -15.20 2.14 -44.86
N GLY A 548 -15.81 2.97 -43.99
CA GLY A 548 -17.25 3.28 -44.04
C GLY A 548 -17.56 4.52 -44.89
N SER A 549 -18.55 5.30 -44.45
CA SER A 549 -18.85 6.62 -45.02
C SER A 549 -18.22 7.75 -44.20
N CYS A 550 -17.99 8.89 -44.86
CA CYS A 550 -17.65 10.15 -44.19
C CYS A 550 -18.79 11.15 -44.39
N GLU A 551 -19.27 11.73 -43.30
CA GLU A 551 -20.28 12.78 -43.30
C GLU A 551 -19.72 14.06 -42.66
N GLY A 552 -20.04 15.21 -43.25
CA GLY A 552 -19.62 16.53 -42.77
C GLY A 552 -18.31 17.04 -43.37
N SER A 553 -17.79 18.14 -42.81
CA SER A 553 -16.55 18.80 -43.23
C SER A 553 -15.91 19.51 -42.05
N PHE A 554 -14.59 19.71 -42.09
CA PHE A 554 -13.93 20.58 -41.12
C PHE A 554 -14.43 22.03 -41.27
N ALA A 555 -14.85 22.63 -40.15
CA ALA A 555 -15.24 24.02 -40.10
C ALA A 555 -14.03 24.95 -40.18
N PHE A 556 -12.92 24.53 -39.57
CA PHE A 556 -11.67 25.27 -39.54
C PHE A 556 -10.50 24.36 -39.89
N VAL A 557 -9.61 24.87 -40.75
CA VAL A 557 -8.35 24.21 -41.11
C VAL A 557 -7.26 25.24 -40.92
N THR A 558 -6.33 24.97 -40.01
CA THR A 558 -5.18 25.84 -39.76
C THR A 558 -3.91 25.07 -40.02
N LEU A 559 -3.01 25.68 -40.79
CA LEU A 559 -1.71 25.11 -41.12
C LEU A 559 -0.62 25.92 -40.42
N TRP A 560 0.31 25.21 -39.82
CA TRP A 560 1.50 25.76 -39.18
C TRP A 560 2.73 25.27 -39.94
N TYR A 561 3.79 26.07 -39.95
CA TYR A 561 5.08 25.73 -40.52
C TYR A 561 6.16 26.27 -39.60
N ASP A 562 6.99 25.37 -39.04
CA ASP A 562 8.07 25.71 -38.10
C ASP A 562 7.57 26.59 -36.93
N GLY A 563 6.38 26.27 -36.39
CA GLY A 563 5.78 27.02 -35.29
C GLY A 563 5.15 28.36 -35.66
N GLU A 564 5.11 28.75 -36.95
CA GLU A 564 4.42 29.95 -37.43
C GLU A 564 3.18 29.62 -38.27
N LEU A 565 2.14 30.46 -38.15
CA LEU A 565 0.90 30.32 -38.91
C LEU A 565 1.16 30.46 -40.43
N TYR A 566 0.87 29.40 -41.19
CA TYR A 566 1.20 29.31 -42.60
C TYR A 566 0.03 29.72 -43.51
N ASN A 567 -0.09 31.02 -43.81
CA ASN A 567 -1.20 31.59 -44.62
C ASN A 567 -0.91 31.75 -46.12
N THR A 568 0.27 31.35 -46.59
CA THR A 568 0.81 31.81 -47.89
C THR A 568 0.39 30.95 -49.08
N ILE A 569 -0.07 29.73 -48.86
CA ILE A 569 -0.49 28.80 -49.93
C ILE A 569 -1.98 28.50 -49.77
N LYS A 570 -2.73 28.57 -50.87
CA LYS A 570 -4.10 28.06 -50.91
C LYS A 570 -4.07 26.54 -50.76
N SER A 571 -4.69 26.08 -49.69
CA SER A 571 -4.90 24.67 -49.37
C SER A 571 -6.40 24.37 -49.29
N GLY A 572 -6.77 23.11 -49.55
CA GLY A 572 -8.12 22.60 -49.35
C GLY A 572 -8.08 21.22 -48.70
N VAL A 573 -9.19 20.83 -48.09
CA VAL A 573 -9.41 19.45 -47.63
C VAL A 573 -10.30 18.76 -48.66
N GLU A 574 -9.82 17.64 -49.20
CA GLU A 574 -10.56 16.83 -50.16
C GLU A 574 -11.00 15.52 -49.51
N LEU A 575 -12.24 15.13 -49.78
CA LEU A 575 -12.77 13.81 -49.48
C LEU A 575 -12.48 12.91 -50.67
N THR A 576 -11.61 11.92 -50.46
CA THR A 576 -11.31 10.89 -51.45
C THR A 576 -12.09 9.61 -51.12
N ASN A 577 -12.12 8.66 -52.05
CA ASN A 577 -12.81 7.39 -51.85
C ASN A 577 -12.05 6.56 -50.80
N GLY A 578 -12.43 6.68 -49.53
CA GLY A 578 -11.81 6.00 -48.39
C GLY A 578 -10.77 6.82 -47.61
N GLY A 579 -10.73 8.15 -47.78
CA GLY A 579 -9.81 8.98 -47.01
C GLY A 579 -10.09 10.47 -47.06
N ILE A 580 -9.62 11.17 -46.04
CA ILE A 580 -9.57 12.63 -45.93
C ILE A 580 -8.12 13.04 -46.19
N SER A 581 -7.90 13.90 -47.19
CA SER A 581 -6.57 14.35 -47.56
C SER A 581 -6.49 15.87 -47.64
N LEU A 582 -5.36 16.43 -47.22
CA LEU A 582 -5.03 17.83 -47.45
C LEU A 582 -4.36 17.96 -48.82
N VAL A 583 -4.82 18.94 -49.62
CA VAL A 583 -4.33 19.19 -50.97
C VAL A 583 -3.89 20.65 -51.10
N PHE A 584 -2.70 20.86 -51.65
CA PHE A 584 -2.15 22.18 -51.92
C PHE A 584 -2.27 22.53 -53.40
N GLU A 585 -2.76 23.73 -53.73
CA GLU A 585 -2.91 24.14 -55.13
C GLU A 585 -1.56 24.06 -55.88
N PRO A 586 -1.53 23.39 -57.06
CA PRO A 586 -0.32 23.31 -57.87
C PRO A 586 0.17 24.72 -58.24
N SER A 587 1.49 24.94 -58.27
CA SER A 587 2.02 26.24 -58.71
C SER A 587 1.58 26.51 -60.14
N VAL A 588 0.66 27.46 -60.33
CA VAL A 588 0.34 27.96 -61.66
C VAL A 588 1.59 28.66 -62.20
N LYS A 589 2.38 27.98 -63.05
CA LYS A 589 3.40 28.66 -63.84
C LYS A 589 2.66 29.76 -64.63
N PRO A 590 2.99 31.04 -64.49
CA PRO A 590 2.29 32.08 -65.23
C PRO A 590 2.59 31.89 -66.71
N SER A 591 1.64 31.32 -67.47
CA SER A 591 1.74 31.22 -68.92
C SER A 591 1.34 32.55 -69.56
N LYS A 592 2.01 33.65 -69.21
CA LYS A 592 1.95 34.87 -70.01
C LYS A 592 2.99 34.81 -71.12
N ARG A 593 2.78 33.90 -72.08
CA ARG A 593 3.22 34.18 -73.45
C ARG A 593 2.10 34.99 -74.08
N VAL A 594 2.34 36.28 -74.29
CA VAL A 594 1.46 37.11 -75.13
C VAL A 594 1.41 36.40 -76.49
N PRO A 595 0.22 36.03 -77.00
CA PRO A 595 0.14 35.35 -78.28
C PRO A 595 0.71 36.28 -79.35
N GLY A 596 1.50 35.73 -80.30
CA GLY A 596 2.27 36.54 -81.26
C GLY A 596 1.46 37.58 -82.05
N TRP A 597 0.15 37.36 -82.20
CA TRP A 597 -0.77 38.34 -82.81
C TRP A 597 -1.01 39.59 -81.95
N GLY A 598 -0.93 39.48 -80.63
CA GLY A 598 -1.05 40.62 -79.70
C GLY A 598 0.17 41.54 -79.78
N VAL A 599 1.38 40.96 -79.93
CA VAL A 599 2.60 41.73 -80.19
C VAL A 599 2.54 42.39 -81.57
N PHE A 600 2.02 41.68 -82.58
CA PHE A 600 1.79 42.23 -83.93
C PHE A 600 0.84 43.44 -83.92
N LEU A 601 -0.30 43.36 -83.19
CA LEU A 601 -1.22 44.50 -83.09
C LEU A 601 -0.62 45.70 -82.37
N ILE A 602 0.19 45.50 -81.33
CA ILE A 602 0.90 46.60 -80.65
C ILE A 602 1.86 47.29 -81.63
N ILE A 603 2.61 46.52 -82.43
CA ILE A 603 3.51 47.07 -83.46
C ILE A 603 2.73 47.85 -84.53
N VAL A 604 1.61 47.31 -85.03
CA VAL A 604 0.75 48.00 -86.02
C VAL A 604 0.16 49.29 -85.44
N SER A 605 -0.23 49.29 -84.17
CA SER A 605 -0.75 50.48 -83.47
C SER A 605 0.28 51.60 -83.39
N ILE A 606 1.53 51.25 -83.03
CA ILE A 606 2.63 52.20 -82.97
C ILE A 606 2.94 52.75 -84.37
N LEU A 607 3.00 51.89 -85.39
CA LEU A 607 3.21 52.32 -86.78
C LEU A 607 2.09 53.23 -87.29
N ALA A 608 0.83 52.97 -86.94
CA ALA A 608 -0.30 53.81 -87.32
C ALA A 608 -0.22 55.21 -86.67
N VAL A 609 0.18 55.29 -85.39
CA VAL A 609 0.39 56.57 -84.70
C VAL A 609 1.56 57.34 -85.33
N VAL A 610 2.69 56.68 -85.60
CA VAL A 610 3.85 57.31 -86.24
C VAL A 610 3.50 57.80 -87.66
N ALA A 611 2.78 56.99 -88.44
CA ALA A 611 2.30 57.38 -89.77
C ALA A 611 1.31 58.55 -89.70
N GLY A 612 0.43 58.58 -88.70
CA GLY A 612 -0.48 59.69 -88.44
C GLY A 612 0.24 60.99 -88.09
N VAL A 613 1.29 60.92 -87.26
CA VAL A 613 2.14 62.07 -86.92
C VAL A 613 2.91 62.57 -88.15
N PHE A 614 3.47 61.67 -88.97
CA PHE A 614 4.13 62.05 -90.22
C PHE A 614 3.16 62.68 -91.23
N TYR A 615 1.93 62.16 -91.34
CA TYR A 615 0.89 62.72 -92.20
C TYR A 615 0.45 64.13 -91.73
N ALA A 616 0.26 64.30 -90.41
CA ALA A 616 -0.05 65.59 -89.81
C ALA A 616 1.10 66.61 -90.02
N PHE A 617 2.35 66.18 -89.86
CA PHE A 617 3.53 67.01 -90.10
C PHE A 617 3.68 67.39 -91.59
N TYR A 618 3.41 66.47 -92.52
CA TYR A 618 3.38 66.75 -93.95
C TYR A 618 2.29 67.76 -94.33
N ARG A 619 1.08 67.63 -93.75
CA ARG A 619 -0.03 68.59 -93.90
C ARG A 619 0.31 69.96 -93.31
N TYR A 620 0.96 70.00 -92.15
CA TYR A 620 1.43 71.22 -91.50
C TYR A 620 2.45 71.96 -92.37
N LYS A 621 3.43 71.26 -92.94
CA LYS A 621 4.46 71.85 -93.80
C LYS A 621 3.92 72.40 -95.14
N LYS A 622 2.79 71.88 -95.64
CA LYS A 622 2.19 72.30 -96.92
C LYS A 622 1.28 73.54 -96.80
N ARG A 623 1.01 74.01 -95.57
CA ARG A 623 0.28 75.25 -95.29
C ARG A 623 1.23 76.21 -94.58
N GLU A 624 2.00 76.94 -95.36
CA GLU A 624 2.74 78.10 -94.87
C GLU A 624 1.76 79.13 -94.27
N GLY A 625 2.03 79.56 -93.03
CA GLY A 625 1.53 80.81 -92.47
C GLY A 625 0.23 80.75 -91.66
N TYR A 626 0.34 81.21 -90.42
CA TYR A 626 -0.70 81.72 -89.51
C TYR A 626 -1.46 80.71 -88.64
N LEU A 627 -0.93 80.51 -87.42
CA LEU A 627 -1.74 80.37 -86.22
C LEU A 627 -1.99 81.79 -85.65
N PRO A 628 -3.22 82.31 -85.60
CA PRO A 628 -3.54 83.48 -84.80
C PRO A 628 -3.54 83.06 -83.32
N LEU A 629 -2.76 83.77 -82.51
CA LEU A 629 -2.91 83.80 -81.06
C LEU A 629 -4.21 84.52 -80.73
N ASN A 630 -5.10 83.84 -80.01
CA ASN A 630 -5.95 84.42 -78.97
C ASN A 630 -5.99 83.42 -77.82
#